data_AF-A0AAW1HF61-F1
#
_entry.id   AF-A0AAW1HF61-F1
#
_cell.length_a   1.000
_cell.length_b   1.000
_cell.length_c   1.000
_cell.angle_alpha   90.00
_cell.angle_beta   90.00
_cell.angle_gamma   90.00
#
_symmetry.space_group_name_H-M   'P 1'
#
loop_
_entity.id
_entity.type
_entity.pdbx_description
1 polymer ?
#
loop_
_entity_poly.entity_id
_entity_poly.type
_entity_poly.pdbx_seq_one_letter_code
_entity_poly.pdbx_strand_id
1 'polypeptide(L)'
;MMKKLMAKNLCLQFSLRGKLAKKAFDKTNLFQVIIDALRQRFESATEYEVNKIIGRWLATARDREGGRAERNSQTQQPTSS
;
A
#
# COMPACT_ATOMS: atom_id res chain seq x y z
N MET A 1 -10.26 -1.08 -6.72
CA MET A 1 -10.81 -0.37 -5.56
C MET A 1 -9.83 0.67 -5.01
N MET A 2 -8.70 0.30 -4.40
CA MET A 2 -7.78 1.28 -3.77
C MET A 2 -7.08 2.28 -4.70
N LYS A 3 -6.85 1.95 -5.98
CA LYS A 3 -6.21 2.87 -6.96
C LYS A 3 -6.99 4.17 -7.20
N LYS A 4 -8.32 4.16 -7.01
CA LYS A 4 -9.16 5.35 -7.16
C LYS A 4 -9.26 6.16 -5.85
N LEU A 5 -8.88 5.57 -4.73
CA LEU A 5 -8.99 6.16 -3.38
C LEU A 5 -7.67 6.79 -2.93
N MET A 6 -6.53 6.24 -3.34
CA MET A 6 -5.22 6.75 -2.97
C MET A 6 -4.27 6.78 -4.17
N ALA A 7 -3.75 7.97 -4.44
CA ALA A 7 -2.66 8.18 -5.39
C ALA A 7 -1.33 7.60 -4.87
N LYS A 8 -0.39 7.31 -5.79
CA LYS A 8 0.92 6.72 -5.46
C LYS A 8 1.66 7.50 -4.37
N ASN A 9 1.73 8.83 -4.49
CA ASN A 9 2.40 9.72 -3.53
C ASN A 9 1.82 9.59 -2.11
N LEU A 10 0.50 9.43 -1.98
CA LEU A 10 -0.15 9.23 -0.70
C LEU A 10 0.17 7.83 -0.15
N CYS A 11 0.11 6.78 -0.97
CA CYS A 11 0.47 5.43 -0.55
C CYS A 11 1.91 5.32 -0.03
N LEU A 12 2.84 6.10 -0.60
CA LEU A 12 4.24 6.10 -0.16
C LEU A 12 4.42 6.61 1.28
N GLN A 13 3.51 7.45 1.76
CA GLN A 13 3.52 8.00 3.13
C GLN A 13 2.96 7.04 4.18
N PHE A 14 2.31 5.94 3.76
CA PHE A 14 1.68 4.98 4.65
C PHE A 14 2.33 3.61 4.58
N SER A 15 2.29 2.91 5.70
CA SER A 15 2.40 1.45 5.77
C SER A 15 1.27 0.94 6.64
N LEU A 16 1.00 -0.37 6.61
CA LEU A 16 -0.12 -0.90 7.38
C LEU A 16 -0.03 -0.52 8.87
N ARG A 17 1.13 -0.75 9.50
CA ARG A 17 1.37 -0.56 10.95
C ARG A 17 2.25 0.66 11.31
N GLY A 18 2.65 1.48 10.35
CA GLY A 18 3.50 2.66 10.59
C GLY A 18 5.00 2.38 10.76
N LYS A 19 5.61 1.61 9.86
CA LYS A 19 7.06 1.30 9.85
C LYS A 19 7.87 2.33 9.06
N LEU A 20 9.16 2.46 9.38
CA LEU A 20 10.14 3.27 8.62
C LEU A 20 9.70 4.72 8.41
N ALA A 21 9.28 5.40 9.49
CA ALA A 21 8.75 6.77 9.50
C ALA A 21 7.46 6.99 8.68
N LYS A 22 6.80 5.92 8.22
CA LYS A 22 5.49 6.02 7.55
C LYS A 22 4.36 6.06 8.56
N LYS A 23 3.25 6.71 8.19
CA LYS A 23 2.02 6.71 8.98
C LYS A 23 1.38 5.31 9.00
N ALA A 24 0.70 4.98 10.09
CA ALA A 24 -0.03 3.72 10.25
C ALA A 24 -1.41 3.83 9.58
N PHE A 25 -1.66 3.01 8.55
CA PHE A 25 -2.91 3.05 7.80
C PHE A 25 -4.06 2.40 8.58
N ASP A 26 -3.78 1.35 9.35
CA ASP A 26 -4.76 0.66 10.20
C ASP A 26 -5.40 1.58 11.27
N LYS A 27 -4.73 2.67 11.61
CA LYS A 27 -5.23 3.70 12.54
C LYS A 27 -6.08 4.80 11.88
N THR A 28 -6.36 4.70 10.58
CA THR A 28 -7.12 5.74 9.85
C THR A 28 -8.61 5.42 9.81
N ASN A 29 -9.45 6.45 9.77
CA ASN A 29 -10.89 6.29 9.54
C ASN A 29 -11.20 5.59 8.21
N LEU A 30 -10.35 5.80 7.19
CA LEU A 30 -10.51 5.12 5.90
C LEU A 30 -10.35 3.60 6.02
N PHE A 31 -9.43 3.12 6.87
CA PHE A 31 -9.30 1.68 7.12
C PHE A 31 -10.55 1.12 7.78
N GLN A 32 -11.11 1.81 8.77
CA GLN A 32 -12.36 1.39 9.41
C GLN A 32 -13.52 1.30 8.40
N VAL A 33 -13.69 2.34 7.57
CA VAL A 33 -14.71 2.34 6.50
C VAL A 33 -14.55 1.17 5.54
N ILE A 34 -13.30 0.80 5.19
CA ILE A 34 -13.04 -0.37 4.34
C ILE A 34 -13.48 -1.67 5.04
N ILE A 35 -13.16 -1.84 6.32
CA ILE A 35 -13.55 -3.02 7.10
C ILE A 35 -15.07 -3.12 7.17
N ASP A 36 -15.75 -2.04 7.52
CA ASP A 36 -17.21 -2.02 7.68
C ASP A 36 -17.91 -2.31 6.34
N ALA A 37 -17.45 -1.69 5.25
CA ALA A 37 -17.98 -1.94 3.91
C ALA A 37 -17.74 -3.38 3.43
N LEU A 38 -16.61 -3.99 3.80
CA LEU A 38 -16.34 -5.39 3.46
C LEU A 38 -17.22 -6.34 4.27
N ARG A 39 -17.38 -6.12 5.58
CA ARG A 39 -18.22 -6.95 6.44
C ARG A 39 -19.70 -6.90 6.05
N GLN A 40 -20.18 -5.76 5.55
CA GLN A 40 -21.55 -5.66 5.02
C GLN A 40 -21.82 -6.57 3.81
N ARG A 41 -20.78 -6.88 3.03
CA ARG A 41 -20.90 -7.69 1.81
C ARG A 41 -20.40 -9.13 1.98
N PHE A 42 -19.45 -9.31 2.89
CA PHE A 42 -18.76 -10.56 3.16
C PHE A 42 -18.65 -10.71 4.68
N GLU A 43 -19.66 -11.32 5.29
CA GLU A 43 -19.78 -11.44 6.75
C GLU A 43 -18.59 -12.15 7.40
N SER A 44 -17.96 -13.09 6.67
CA SER A 44 -16.77 -13.83 7.10
C SER A 44 -15.45 -13.08 6.88
N ALA A 45 -15.47 -11.85 6.35
CA ALA A 45 -14.24 -11.12 6.06
C ALA A 45 -13.49 -10.79 7.36
N THR A 46 -12.30 -11.35 7.51
CA THR A 46 -11.48 -11.13 8.70
C THR A 46 -10.60 -9.90 8.53
N GLU A 47 -10.33 -9.21 9.65
CA GLU A 47 -9.33 -8.14 9.65
C GLU A 47 -7.95 -8.64 9.22
N TYR A 48 -7.62 -9.90 9.50
CA TYR A 48 -6.37 -10.53 9.07
C TYR A 48 -6.23 -10.53 7.54
N GLU A 49 -7.25 -10.96 6.81
CA GLU A 49 -7.24 -10.99 5.35
C GLU A 49 -7.15 -9.58 4.76
N VAL A 50 -7.92 -8.65 5.31
CA VAL A 50 -7.90 -7.25 4.88
C VAL A 50 -6.53 -6.61 5.11
N ASN A 51 -5.94 -6.84 6.29
CA ASN A 51 -4.60 -6.42 6.63
C ASN A 51 -3.56 -6.97 5.65
N LYS A 52 -3.65 -8.26 5.31
CA LYS A 52 -2.73 -8.90 4.35
C LYS A 52 -2.82 -8.25 2.97
N ILE A 53 -4.03 -8.01 2.47
CA ILE A 53 -4.27 -7.41 1.15
C ILE A 53 -3.81 -5.95 1.12
N ILE A 54 -4.25 -5.13 2.07
CA ILE A 54 -3.91 -3.70 2.15
C ILE A 54 -2.41 -3.52 2.41
N GLY A 55 -1.83 -4.31 3.31
CA GLY A 55 -0.40 -4.26 3.59
C GLY A 55 0.44 -4.55 2.36
N ARG A 56 0.12 -5.62 1.61
CA ARG A 56 0.80 -5.93 0.35
C ARG A 56 0.61 -4.82 -0.69
N TRP A 57 -0.59 -4.27 -0.76
CA TRP A 57 -0.88 -3.17 -1.68
C TRP A 57 0.01 -1.96 -1.34
N LEU A 58 0.00 -1.46 -0.10
CA LEU A 58 0.84 -0.32 0.32
C LEU A 58 2.35 -0.58 0.12
N ALA A 59 2.83 -1.79 0.43
CA ALA A 59 4.24 -2.14 0.26
C ALA A 59 4.70 -2.06 -1.21
N THR A 60 3.82 -2.42 -2.15
CA THR A 60 4.11 -2.39 -3.59
C THR A 60 3.85 -1.02 -4.24
N ALA A 61 3.52 0.02 -3.47
CA ALA A 61 3.22 1.36 -4.02
C ALA A 61 4.37 1.96 -4.83
N ARG A 62 5.62 1.73 -4.42
CA ARG A 62 6.82 2.25 -5.11
C ARG A 62 7.01 1.64 -6.50
N ASP A 63 6.45 0.47 -6.77
CA ASP A 63 6.63 -0.26 -8.04
C ASP A 63 5.63 0.20 -9.11
N ARG A 64 4.61 0.96 -8.72
CA ARG A 64 3.53 1.43 -9.61
C ARG A 64 4.01 2.59 -10.46
N GLU A 65 3.32 2.81 -11.59
CA GLU A 65 3.58 3.94 -12.50
C GLU A 65 5.06 3.98 -12.91
N GLY A 66 5.57 2.90 -13.52
CA GLY A 66 6.95 2.82 -13.99
C GLY A 66 8.03 2.61 -12.92
N GLY A 67 7.71 2.76 -11.63
CA GLY A 67 8.72 2.75 -10.56
C GLY A 67 9.54 1.46 -10.42
N ARG A 68 9.00 0.30 -10.83
CA ARG A 68 9.81 -0.93 -10.93
C ARG A 68 10.85 -0.85 -12.06
N ALA A 69 10.46 -0.34 -13.22
CA ALA A 69 11.36 -0.18 -14.37
C ALA A 69 12.47 0.84 -14.05
N GLU A 70 12.13 1.96 -13.43
CA GLU A 70 13.09 3.00 -12.98
C GLU A 70 14.18 2.44 -12.05
N ARG A 71 13.80 1.59 -11.09
CA ARG A 71 14.78 0.95 -10.19
C ARG A 71 15.68 -0.03 -10.93
N ASN A 72 15.11 -0.82 -11.84
CA ASN A 72 15.87 -1.77 -12.62
C ASN A 72 16.85 -1.06 -13.57
N SER A 73 16.50 0.11 -14.11
CA SER A 73 17.41 0.93 -14.91
C SER A 73 18.51 1.59 -14.07
N GLN A 74 18.22 2.01 -12.83
CA GLN A 74 19.23 2.56 -11.91
C GLN A 74 20.25 1.50 -11.46
N THR A 75 19.82 0.25 -11.32
CA THR A 75 20.71 -0.85 -10.89
C THR A 75 21.61 -1.33 -12.03
N GLN A 76 21.28 -0.99 -13.29
CA GLN A 76 22.01 -1.39 -14.50
C GLN A 76 23.00 -0.32 -15.00
N GLN A 77 23.11 0.86 -14.37
CA GLN A 77 24.22 1.78 -14.68
C GLN A 77 25.49 1.26 -13.98
N PRO A 78 26.51 0.78 -14.71
CA PRO A 78 27.79 0.48 -14.10
C PRO A 78 28.42 1.80 -13.65
N THR A 79 28.84 1.85 -12.39
CA THR A 79 29.75 2.88 -11.88
C THR A 79 30.96 2.96 -12.78
N SER A 80 30.96 3.97 -13.66
CA SER A 80 32.11 4.34 -14.47
C SER A 80 32.88 5.38 -13.68
N SER A 81 33.84 4.95 -12.86
CA SER A 81 34.87 5.80 -12.24
C SER A 81 36.08 4.94 -11.94
#